data_AF-A0A1B3BD88-F1
#
_entry.id   AF-A0A1B3BD88-F1
#
_cell.length_a   1.000
_cell.length_b   1.000
_cell.length_c   1.000
_cell.angle_alpha   90.00
_cell.angle_beta   90.00
_cell.angle_gamma   90.00
#
_symmetry.space_group_name_H-M   'P 1'
#
loop_
_entity.id
_entity.type
_entity.pdbx_description
1 polymer ?
#
loop_
_entity_poly.entity_id
_entity_poly.type
_entity_poly.pdbx_seq_one_letter_code
_entity_poly.pdbx_strand_id
1 'polypeptide(L)'
;MNQCEHIQELVSGYIDNELTQQKSQKVRLHLKECDSCRKIYDDLIAIRQEMGQLSYPECEESKIEALMNEPTSKLFGVIGWLCLTIGLLGFMIWQLFVFYTEPGIVTWVKIGVLLIEVGVLSLFISVLRQRLIARKTDKYRNVKL
;
A
#
# COMPACT_ATOMS: atom_id res chain seq x y z
N MET A 1 -8.97 -23.93 -42.29
CA MET A 1 -8.67 -24.38 -40.91
C MET A 1 -7.86 -23.35 -40.13
N ASN A 2 -6.80 -22.73 -40.68
CA ASN A 2 -5.99 -21.71 -39.95
C ASN A 2 -6.68 -20.37 -39.60
N GLN A 3 -7.74 -19.96 -40.31
CA GLN A 3 -8.39 -18.66 -40.02
C GLN A 3 -9.30 -18.70 -38.79
N CYS A 4 -9.89 -19.85 -38.44
CA CYS A 4 -10.76 -19.96 -37.28
C CYS A 4 -9.94 -19.89 -35.97
N GLU A 5 -8.76 -20.48 -35.95
CA GLU A 5 -7.85 -20.49 -34.79
C GLU A 5 -7.39 -19.06 -34.42
N HIS A 6 -6.96 -18.29 -35.41
CA HIS A 6 -6.60 -16.87 -35.21
C HIS A 6 -7.80 -16.00 -34.83
N ILE A 7 -9.03 -16.36 -35.22
CA ILE A 7 -10.22 -15.61 -34.81
C ILE A 7 -10.61 -15.96 -33.37
N GLN A 8 -10.49 -17.23 -32.96
CA GLN A 8 -10.77 -17.67 -31.59
C GLN A 8 -9.93 -16.91 -30.55
N GLU A 9 -8.63 -16.70 -30.83
CA GLU A 9 -7.75 -15.86 -29.97
C GLU A 9 -8.24 -14.42 -29.82
N LEU A 10 -8.88 -13.87 -30.87
CA LEU A 10 -9.40 -12.50 -30.88
C LEU A 10 -10.78 -12.38 -30.24
N VAL A 11 -11.51 -13.48 -29.99
CA VAL A 11 -12.88 -13.42 -29.44
C VAL A 11 -12.91 -12.81 -28.03
N SER A 12 -11.97 -13.16 -27.15
CA SER A 12 -11.91 -12.59 -25.79
C SER A 12 -11.70 -11.08 -25.84
N GLY A 13 -10.68 -10.61 -26.57
CA GLY A 13 -10.42 -9.18 -26.70
C GLY A 13 -11.55 -8.40 -27.40
N TYR A 14 -12.35 -9.09 -28.23
CA TYR A 14 -13.56 -8.51 -28.82
C TYR A 14 -14.66 -8.30 -27.75
N ILE A 15 -14.86 -9.26 -26.85
CA ILE A 15 -15.82 -9.18 -25.74
C ILE A 15 -15.42 -8.07 -24.74
N ASP A 16 -14.12 -7.85 -24.54
CA ASP A 16 -13.57 -6.85 -23.63
C ASP A 16 -13.42 -5.45 -24.27
N ASN A 17 -13.77 -5.31 -25.56
CA ASN A 17 -13.60 -4.08 -26.36
C ASN A 17 -12.14 -3.57 -26.46
N GLU A 18 -11.15 -4.46 -26.36
CA GLU A 18 -9.73 -4.11 -26.41
C GLU A 18 -9.14 -4.17 -27.83
N LEU A 19 -9.90 -4.71 -28.79
CA LEU A 19 -9.45 -4.82 -30.17
C LEU A 19 -9.50 -3.47 -30.92
N THR A 20 -8.47 -3.24 -31.73
CA THR A 20 -8.51 -2.21 -32.78
C THR A 20 -9.72 -2.40 -33.72
N GLN A 21 -10.24 -1.30 -34.27
CA GLN A 21 -11.41 -1.30 -35.17
C GLN A 21 -11.29 -2.30 -36.34
N GLN A 22 -10.08 -2.46 -36.90
CA GLN A 22 -9.85 -3.41 -38.00
C GLN A 22 -10.01 -4.88 -37.55
N LYS A 23 -9.51 -5.22 -36.36
CA LYS A 23 -9.59 -6.57 -35.80
C LYS A 23 -11.01 -6.89 -35.35
N SER A 24 -11.70 -5.95 -34.69
CA SER A 24 -13.09 -6.15 -34.26
C SER A 24 -14.04 -6.35 -35.45
N GLN A 25 -13.83 -5.62 -36.56
CA GLN A 25 -14.62 -5.81 -37.78
C GLN A 25 -14.38 -7.19 -38.41
N LYS A 26 -13.14 -7.69 -38.41
CA LYS A 26 -12.81 -9.05 -38.89
C LYS A 26 -13.51 -10.13 -38.05
N VAL A 27 -13.45 -10.03 -36.73
CA VAL A 27 -14.14 -10.96 -35.81
C VAL A 27 -15.65 -10.93 -36.06
N ARG A 28 -16.25 -9.73 -36.17
CA ARG A 28 -17.69 -9.58 -36.42
C ARG A 28 -18.15 -10.20 -37.74
N LEU A 29 -17.36 -10.08 -38.80
CA LEU A 29 -17.69 -10.71 -40.09
C LEU A 29 -17.58 -12.24 -39.99
N HIS A 30 -16.52 -12.73 -39.36
CA HIS A 30 -16.30 -14.17 -39.20
C HIS A 30 -17.38 -14.85 -38.32
N LEU A 31 -17.87 -14.18 -37.26
CA LEU A 31 -18.96 -14.67 -36.42
C LEU A 31 -20.30 -14.83 -37.16
N LYS A 32 -20.49 -14.14 -38.30
CA LYS A 32 -21.69 -14.30 -39.14
C LYS A 32 -21.60 -15.51 -40.07
N GLU A 33 -20.38 -15.91 -40.44
CA GLU A 33 -20.13 -16.96 -41.43
C GLU A 33 -19.79 -18.32 -40.80
N CYS A 34 -19.30 -18.32 -39.56
CA CYS A 34 -18.78 -19.53 -38.90
C CYS A 34 -19.52 -19.86 -37.60
N ASP A 35 -20.31 -20.94 -37.62
CA ASP A 35 -21.08 -21.41 -36.46
C ASP A 35 -20.21 -21.88 -35.29
N SER A 36 -19.01 -22.43 -35.55
CA SER A 36 -18.12 -22.90 -34.47
C SER A 36 -17.55 -21.75 -33.64
N CYS A 37 -17.16 -20.65 -34.29
CA CYS A 37 -16.66 -19.47 -33.60
C CYS A 37 -17.80 -18.72 -32.87
N ARG A 38 -19.02 -18.79 -33.41
CA ARG A 38 -20.21 -18.23 -32.77
C ARG A 38 -20.52 -18.91 -31.43
N LYS A 39 -20.47 -20.24 -31.39
CA LYS A 39 -20.67 -21.00 -30.13
C LYS A 39 -19.69 -20.57 -29.04
N ILE A 40 -18.41 -20.44 -29.38
CA ILE A 40 -17.36 -20.02 -28.42
C ILE A 40 -17.65 -18.62 -27.87
N TYR A 41 -18.09 -17.70 -28.74
CA TYR A 41 -18.49 -16.36 -28.31
C TYR A 41 -19.70 -16.39 -27.36
N ASP A 42 -20.72 -17.19 -27.68
CA ASP A 42 -21.92 -17.33 -26.84
C ASP A 42 -21.59 -17.96 -25.49
N ASP A 43 -20.73 -18.99 -25.46
CA ASP A 43 -20.25 -19.65 -24.23
C ASP A 43 -19.48 -18.65 -23.33
N LEU A 44 -18.58 -17.85 -23.89
CA LEU A 44 -17.84 -16.83 -23.15
C LEU A 44 -18.75 -15.73 -22.59
N ILE A 45 -19.78 -15.32 -23.35
CA ILE A 45 -20.78 -14.36 -22.86
C ILE A 45 -21.61 -14.95 -21.72
N ALA A 46 -22.00 -16.22 -21.81
CA ALA A 46 -22.75 -16.89 -20.75
C ALA A 46 -21.96 -16.88 -19.44
N ILE A 47 -20.68 -17.25 -19.48
CA ILE A 47 -19.79 -17.21 -18.31
C ILE A 47 -19.69 -15.79 -17.74
N ARG A 48 -19.50 -14.77 -18.59
CA ARG A 48 -19.42 -13.37 -18.15
C ARG A 48 -20.71 -12.90 -17.46
N GLN A 49 -21.86 -13.31 -17.97
CA GLN A 49 -23.15 -12.96 -17.39
C GLN A 49 -23.35 -13.63 -16.03
N GLU A 50 -22.99 -14.91 -15.92
CA GLU A 50 -23.03 -15.63 -14.64
C GLU A 50 -22.07 -15.00 -13.62
N MET A 51 -20.86 -14.65 -14.01
CA MET A 51 -19.90 -13.95 -13.16
C MET A 51 -20.38 -12.54 -12.77
N GLY A 52 -21.04 -11.81 -13.68
CA GLY A 52 -21.59 -10.48 -13.40
C GLY A 52 -22.76 -10.48 -12.42
N GLN A 53 -23.44 -11.62 -12.25
CA GLN A 53 -24.50 -11.80 -11.25
C GLN A 53 -23.96 -12.14 -9.85
N LEU A 54 -22.67 -12.49 -9.74
CA LEU A 54 -22.05 -12.62 -8.44
C LEU A 54 -21.99 -11.24 -7.80
N SER A 55 -22.92 -11.00 -6.87
CA SER A 55 -22.87 -9.85 -5.99
C SER A 55 -21.62 -10.00 -5.12
N TYR A 56 -20.53 -9.35 -5.54
CA TYR A 56 -19.41 -9.15 -4.66
C TYR A 56 -19.93 -8.27 -3.53
N PRO A 57 -19.83 -8.69 -2.25
CA PRO A 57 -20.15 -7.78 -1.17
C PRO A 57 -19.21 -6.59 -1.35
N GLU A 58 -19.76 -5.45 -1.77
CA GLU A 58 -19.06 -4.18 -1.76
C GLU A 58 -18.49 -4.08 -0.35
N CYS A 59 -17.17 -4.24 -0.24
CA CYS A 59 -16.51 -4.15 1.04
C CYS A 59 -16.68 -2.70 1.41
N GLU A 60 -17.73 -2.44 2.20
CA GLU A 60 -18.17 -1.11 2.59
C GLU A 60 -16.90 -0.36 3.01
N GLU A 61 -16.47 0.62 2.21
CA GLU A 61 -15.20 1.33 2.43
C GLU A 61 -15.11 1.80 3.89
N SER A 62 -16.26 2.14 4.48
CA SER A 62 -16.47 2.45 5.89
C SER A 62 -15.93 1.41 6.88
N LYS A 63 -16.02 0.10 6.58
CA LYS A 63 -15.49 -0.98 7.44
C LYS A 63 -13.98 -1.10 7.33
N ILE A 64 -13.42 -0.92 6.14
CA ILE A 64 -11.96 -0.91 5.95
C ILE A 64 -11.37 0.27 6.73
N GLU A 65 -12.00 1.44 6.62
CA GLU A 65 -11.62 2.62 7.39
C GLU A 65 -11.75 2.43 8.89
N ALA A 66 -12.83 1.78 9.36
CA ALA A 66 -13.03 1.49 10.77
C ALA A 66 -11.93 0.57 11.34
N LEU A 67 -11.55 -0.47 10.59
CA LEU A 67 -10.46 -1.38 10.97
C LEU A 67 -9.09 -0.68 10.94
N MET A 68 -8.83 0.16 9.93
CA MET A 68 -7.57 0.90 9.84
C MET A 68 -7.45 2.04 10.87
N ASN A 69 -8.58 2.59 11.32
CA ASN A 69 -8.61 3.68 12.29
C ASN A 69 -8.71 3.23 13.75
N GLU A 70 -8.45 1.96 14.07
CA GLU A 70 -8.50 1.49 15.45
C GLU A 70 -7.60 2.34 16.38
N PRO A 71 -8.18 3.01 17.39
CA PRO A 71 -7.49 3.98 18.23
C PRO A 71 -6.41 3.36 19.12
N THR A 72 -6.52 2.06 19.40
CA THR A 72 -5.57 1.26 20.17
C THR A 72 -4.18 1.24 19.51
N SER A 73 -4.11 0.94 18.21
CA SER A 73 -2.85 0.89 17.46
C SER A 73 -2.12 2.23 17.43
N LYS A 74 -2.88 3.32 17.29
CA LYS A 74 -2.36 4.70 17.28
C LYS A 74 -1.83 5.10 18.66
N LEU A 75 -2.49 4.67 19.73
CA LEU A 75 -2.09 4.95 21.10
C LEU A 75 -0.77 4.24 21.48
N PHE A 76 -0.65 2.95 21.18
CA PHE A 76 0.59 2.19 21.42
C PHE A 76 1.79 2.80 20.70
N GLY A 77 1.60 3.28 19.46
CA GLY A 77 2.66 3.95 18.71
C GLY A 77 3.13 5.26 19.33
N VAL A 78 2.24 6.04 19.96
CA VAL A 78 2.60 7.31 20.64
C VAL A 78 3.27 7.03 21.98
N ILE A 79 2.71 6.12 22.78
CA ILE A 79 3.26 5.74 24.08
C ILE A 79 4.66 5.15 23.92
N GLY A 80 4.86 4.25 22.96
CA GLY A 80 6.17 3.67 22.67
C GLY A 80 7.21 4.73 22.30
N TRP A 81 6.84 5.70 21.48
CA TRP A 81 7.75 6.78 21.07
C TRP A 81 8.09 7.73 22.23
N LEU A 82 7.12 8.07 23.09
CA LEU A 82 7.37 8.86 24.31
C LEU A 82 8.28 8.12 25.29
N CYS A 83 8.01 6.84 25.55
CA CYS A 83 8.82 6.02 26.45
C CYS A 83 10.27 5.93 25.97
N LEU A 84 10.50 5.69 24.67
CA LEU A 84 11.85 5.62 24.10
C LEU A 84 12.59 6.96 24.17
N THR A 85 11.93 8.06 23.83
CA THR A 85 12.57 9.39 23.84
C THR A 85 12.90 9.86 25.25
N ILE A 86 11.98 9.68 26.21
CA ILE A 86 12.21 10.01 27.62
C ILE A 86 13.29 9.11 28.22
N GLY A 87 13.26 7.80 27.92
CA GLY A 87 14.26 6.85 28.38
C GLY A 87 15.67 7.18 27.87
N LEU A 88 15.80 7.51 26.58
CA LEU A 88 17.07 7.89 25.97
C LEU A 88 17.62 9.19 26.60
N LEU A 89 16.78 10.21 26.78
CA LEU A 89 17.17 11.46 27.44
C LEU A 89 17.58 11.24 28.90
N GLY A 90 16.83 10.42 29.64
CA GLY A 90 17.17 10.07 31.02
C GLY A 90 18.51 9.35 31.10
N PHE A 91 18.78 8.43 30.18
CA PHE A 91 20.07 7.73 30.09
C PHE A 91 21.23 8.69 29.81
N MET A 92 21.06 9.65 28.89
CA MET A 92 22.07 10.67 28.60
C MET A 92 22.39 11.53 29.83
N ILE A 93 21.36 11.94 30.59
CA ILE A 93 21.52 12.72 31.81
C ILE A 93 22.28 11.92 32.87
N TRP A 94 21.90 10.66 33.08
CA TRP A 94 22.58 9.76 34.01
C TRP A 94 24.05 9.54 33.63
N GLN A 95 24.32 9.29 32.35
CA GLN A 95 25.67 9.10 31.83
C GLN A 95 26.55 10.34 32.05
N LEU A 96 26.02 11.55 31.77
CA LEU A 96 26.74 12.79 32.02
C LEU A 96 27.10 12.97 33.49
N PHE A 97 26.19 12.60 34.40
CA PHE A 97 26.46 12.61 35.84
C PHE A 97 27.61 11.67 36.21
N VAL A 98 27.57 10.41 35.73
CA VAL A 98 28.63 9.43 35.98
C VAL A 98 29.97 9.88 35.40
N PHE A 99 29.99 10.45 34.20
CA PHE A 99 31.21 10.95 33.56
C PHE A 99 31.81 12.16 34.26
N TYR A 100 31.00 12.92 35.00
CA TYR A 100 31.46 14.04 35.82
C TYR A 100 32.03 13.55 37.16
N THR A 101 31.45 12.51 37.77
CA THR A 101 31.92 11.96 39.05
C THR A 101 33.14 11.04 38.91
N GLU A 102 33.28 10.37 37.78
CA GLU A 102 34.36 9.39 37.52
C GLU A 102 35.31 9.88 36.40
N PRO A 103 36.47 10.49 36.74
CA PRO A 103 37.45 10.96 35.77
C PRO A 103 38.31 9.84 35.15
N GLY A 104 38.16 8.58 35.58
CA GLY A 104 38.98 7.45 35.14
C GLY A 104 38.69 6.92 33.73
N ILE A 105 37.63 7.41 33.06
CA ILE A 105 37.22 6.93 31.73
C ILE A 105 37.90 7.75 30.64
N VAL A 106 38.49 7.05 29.66
CA VAL A 106 39.16 7.64 28.48
C VAL A 106 38.19 8.54 27.69
N THR A 107 38.62 9.77 27.38
CA THR A 107 37.79 10.81 26.76
C THR A 107 37.20 10.40 25.41
N TRP A 108 37.93 9.65 24.59
CA TRP A 108 37.43 9.17 23.28
C TRP A 108 36.24 8.22 23.41
N VAL A 109 36.18 7.39 24.46
CA VAL A 109 35.04 6.52 24.72
C VAL A 109 33.81 7.36 25.07
N LYS A 110 33.97 8.41 25.89
CA LYS A 110 32.88 9.34 26.24
C LYS A 110 32.26 9.96 24.98
N ILE A 111 33.11 10.44 24.07
CA ILE A 111 32.69 11.06 22.81
C ILE A 111 31.98 10.03 21.91
N GLY A 112 32.53 8.82 21.79
CA GLY A 112 31.96 7.77 20.96
C GLY A 112 30.55 7.38 21.37
N VAL A 113 30.33 7.18 22.68
CA VAL A 113 29.00 6.82 23.20
C VAL A 113 28.01 7.96 23.02
N LEU A 114 28.41 9.21 23.32
CA LEU A 114 27.56 10.39 23.18
C LEU A 114 27.15 10.61 21.71
N LEU A 115 28.06 10.38 20.75
CA LEU A 115 27.77 10.52 19.32
C LEU A 115 26.74 9.49 18.83
N ILE A 116 26.81 8.25 19.33
CA ILE A 116 25.82 7.21 19.02
C ILE A 116 24.45 7.60 19.59
N GLU A 117 24.38 8.02 20.85
CA GLU A 117 23.13 8.40 21.50
C GLU A 117 22.47 9.62 20.82
N VAL A 118 23.25 10.65 20.50
CA VAL A 118 22.78 11.82 19.74
C VAL A 118 22.32 11.44 18.34
N GLY A 119 23.02 10.52 17.66
CA GLY A 119 22.60 9.99 16.36
C GLY A 119 21.24 9.32 16.42
N VAL A 120 21.03 8.46 17.42
CA VAL A 120 19.75 7.79 17.68
C VAL A 120 18.66 8.82 17.97
N LEU A 121 18.92 9.79 18.84
CA LEU A 121 17.97 10.85 19.20
C LEU A 121 17.58 11.71 17.98
N SER A 122 18.54 12.02 17.10
CA SER A 122 18.32 12.76 15.86
C SER A 122 17.41 12.01 14.88
N LEU A 123 17.58 10.69 14.73
CA LEU A 123 16.69 9.85 13.93
C LEU A 123 15.25 9.89 14.46
N PHE A 124 15.07 9.79 15.78
CA PHE A 124 13.74 9.90 16.40
C PHE A 124 13.09 11.26 16.14
N ILE A 125 13.83 12.36 16.24
CA ILE A 125 13.33 13.71 15.93
C ILE A 125 12.98 13.84 14.44
N SER A 126 13.80 13.27 13.55
CA SER A 126 13.54 13.28 12.11
C SER A 126 12.22 12.60 11.77
N VAL A 127 12.01 11.38 12.29
CA VAL A 127 10.76 10.62 12.11
C VAL A 127 9.57 11.36 12.72
N LEU A 128 9.71 11.94 13.91
CA LEU A 128 8.64 12.76 14.51
C LEU A 128 8.27 13.93 13.61
N ARG A 129 9.26 14.66 13.10
CA ARG A 129 9.04 15.79 12.21
C ARG A 129 8.31 15.35 10.95
N GLN A 130 8.72 14.25 10.33
CA GLN A 130 8.04 13.67 9.16
C GLN A 130 6.58 13.34 9.49
N ARG A 131 6.32 12.71 10.64
CA ARG A 131 4.96 12.34 11.08
C ARG A 131 4.08 13.55 11.37
N LEU A 132 4.63 14.60 11.98
CA LEU A 132 3.92 15.85 12.24
C LEU A 132 3.58 16.60 10.95
N ILE A 133 4.50 16.63 9.98
CA ILE A 133 4.26 17.23 8.66
C ILE A 133 3.20 16.43 7.91
N ALA A 134 3.35 15.11 7.81
CA ALA A 134 2.36 14.24 7.16
C ALA A 134 0.96 14.43 7.75
N ARG A 135 0.84 14.51 9.08
CA ARG A 135 -0.43 14.78 9.75
C ARG A 135 -1.03 16.12 9.36
N LYS A 136 -0.22 17.16 9.14
CA LYS A 136 -0.69 18.51 8.77
C LYS A 136 -1.04 18.64 7.28
N THR A 137 -0.29 17.99 6.40
CA THR A 137 -0.37 18.15 4.94
C THR A 137 -1.25 17.10 4.27
N ASP A 138 -1.91 16.25 5.04
CA ASP A 138 -2.84 15.26 4.51
C ASP A 138 -4.08 15.93 3.89
N LYS A 139 -4.11 15.95 2.54
CA LYS A 139 -5.15 16.54 1.71
C LYS A 139 -6.51 15.88 1.90
N TYR A 140 -6.54 14.59 2.25
CA TYR A 140 -7.76 13.79 2.34
C TYR A 140 -8.31 13.72 3.76
N ARG A 141 -7.60 14.27 4.76
CA ARG A 141 -7.98 14.22 6.17
C ARG A 141 -9.39 14.74 6.49
N ASN A 142 -9.94 15.64 5.68
CA ASN A 142 -11.25 16.25 5.88
C ASN A 142 -12.28 15.86 4.82
N VAL A 143 -11.94 14.93 3.92
CA VAL A 143 -12.87 14.45 2.90
C VAL A 143 -13.63 13.28 3.52
N LYS A 144 -14.95 13.40 3.65
CA LYS A 144 -15.82 12.27 3.94
C LYS A 144 -16.06 11.57 2.60
N LEU A 145 -15.63 10.32 2.48
CA LEU A 145 -16.05 9.43 1.39
C LEU A 145 -17.53 9.08 1.56
#